data_AF-E1Z682-F1
#
_entry.id   AF-E1Z682-F1
#
_cell.length_a   1.000
_cell.length_b   1.000
_cell.length_c   1.000
_cell.angle_alpha   90.00
_cell.angle_beta   90.00
_cell.angle_gamma   90.00
#
_symmetry.space_group_name_H-M   'P 1'
#
loop_
_entity.id
_entity.type
_entity.pdbx_description
1 polymer ?
#
loop_
_entity_poly.entity_id
_entity_poly.type
_entity_poly.pdbx_seq_one_letter_code
_entity_poly.pdbx_strand_id
1 'polypeptide(L)'
;MASSMEFIKGIEEPTIPDVKLTRSRDGASGTATFVFQNPAIFEASSELGDITGLYMNDDEGTIQTVDVQAKFVNGRPDKIEVKYVMRSSFEWDRFMRFMERYAEDKGLGFQKSG
;
A
#
# COMPACT_ATOMS: atom_id res chain seq x y z
N MET A 1 -3.04 13.94 11.19
CA MET A 1 -2.08 13.99 10.07
C MET A 1 -2.78 13.44 8.86
N ALA A 2 -2.48 13.93 7.65
CA ALA A 2 -2.98 13.28 6.43
C ALA A 2 -2.38 11.88 6.33
N SER A 3 -3.15 10.94 5.82
CA SER A 3 -2.70 9.57 5.61
C SER A 3 -1.82 9.47 4.37
N SER A 4 -0.72 8.72 4.48
CA SER A 4 0.28 8.58 3.43
C SER A 4 0.72 7.13 3.24
N MET A 5 1.20 6.84 2.04
CA MET A 5 1.91 5.61 1.72
C MET A 5 3.33 5.97 1.28
N GLU A 6 4.32 5.23 1.77
CA GLU A 6 5.73 5.56 1.57
C GLU A 6 6.52 4.28 1.29
N PHE A 7 7.33 4.29 0.23
CA PHE A 7 8.31 3.21 -0.03
C PHE A 7 9.65 3.43 0.70
N ILE A 8 9.92 4.69 1.03
CA ILE A 8 11.07 5.16 1.80
C ILE A 8 10.52 6.07 2.89
N LYS A 9 10.90 5.82 4.15
CA LYS A 9 10.34 6.56 5.29
C LYS A 9 10.54 8.07 5.13
N GLY A 10 9.46 8.81 5.30
CA GLY A 10 9.42 10.26 5.17
C GLY A 10 9.25 10.78 3.73
N ILE A 11 9.09 9.88 2.75
CA ILE A 11 8.91 10.23 1.34
C ILE A 11 7.55 9.67 0.88
N GLU A 12 6.56 10.55 0.83
CA GLU A 12 5.21 10.22 0.37
C GLU A 12 5.22 9.83 -1.11
N GLU A 13 4.61 8.68 -1.41
CA GLU A 13 4.34 8.25 -2.77
C GLU A 13 3.02 8.88 -3.25
N PRO A 14 3.07 9.77 -4.26
CA PRO A 14 1.87 10.41 -4.80
C PRO A 14 1.00 9.45 -5.63
N THR A 15 1.56 8.36 -6.13
CA THR A 15 0.83 7.40 -6.96
C THR A 15 -0.17 6.61 -6.13
N ILE A 16 -1.44 6.69 -6.52
CA ILE A 16 -2.51 5.93 -5.88
C ILE A 16 -2.49 4.47 -6.39
N PRO A 17 -2.45 3.46 -5.52
CA PRO A 17 -2.47 2.07 -5.94
C PRO A 17 -3.88 1.55 -6.22
N ASP A 18 -3.97 0.55 -7.08
CA ASP A 18 -5.11 -0.36 -7.09
C ASP A 18 -5.05 -1.26 -5.84
N VAL A 19 -6.15 -1.33 -5.09
CA VAL A 19 -6.21 -2.11 -3.84
C VAL A 19 -7.18 -3.27 -3.98
N LYS A 20 -6.68 -4.47 -3.73
CA LYS A 20 -7.49 -5.69 -3.66
C LYS A 20 -7.42 -6.28 -2.26
N LEU A 21 -8.58 -6.51 -1.67
CA LEU A 21 -8.70 -7.13 -0.36
C LEU A 21 -9.27 -8.55 -0.51
N THR A 22 -8.61 -9.51 0.11
CA THR A 22 -9.11 -10.89 0.22
C THR A 22 -9.15 -11.31 1.69
N ARG A 23 -10.16 -12.08 2.07
CA ARG A 23 -10.34 -12.60 3.43
C ARG A 23 -10.56 -14.10 3.37
N SER A 24 -9.94 -14.83 4.28
CA SER A 24 -10.19 -16.27 4.41
C SER A 24 -11.64 -16.53 4.82
N ARG A 25 -12.19 -17.69 4.44
CA ARG A 25 -13.60 -18.05 4.72
C ARG A 25 -13.91 -18.11 6.21
N ASP A 26 -12.93 -18.50 7.02
CA ASP A 26 -13.02 -18.54 8.49
C ASP A 26 -12.82 -17.16 9.15
N GLY A 27 -12.53 -16.13 8.35
CA GLY A 27 -12.31 -14.76 8.83
C GLY A 27 -11.04 -14.54 9.64
N ALA A 28 -10.20 -15.58 9.79
CA ALA A 28 -9.00 -15.57 10.64
C ALA A 28 -7.81 -14.83 10.02
N SER A 29 -7.80 -14.68 8.69
CA SER A 29 -6.73 -13.97 7.98
C SER A 29 -7.27 -13.12 6.83
N GLY A 30 -6.54 -12.05 6.54
CA GLY A 30 -6.78 -11.15 5.44
C GLY A 30 -5.51 -10.91 4.64
N THR A 31 -5.66 -10.53 3.39
CA THR A 31 -4.55 -10.05 2.57
C THR A 31 -5.02 -8.84 1.78
N ALA A 32 -4.31 -7.73 1.96
CA ALA A 32 -4.38 -6.58 1.07
C ALA A 32 -3.24 -6.69 0.05
N THR A 33 -3.59 -6.49 -1.23
CA THR A 33 -2.65 -6.38 -2.33
C THR A 33 -2.76 -5.00 -2.93
N PHE A 34 -1.63 -4.33 -3.07
CA PHE A 34 -1.52 -3.01 -3.68
C PHE A 34 -0.76 -3.15 -4.99
N VAL A 35 -1.24 -2.49 -6.03
CA VAL A 35 -0.53 -2.39 -7.30
C VAL A 35 -0.36 -0.93 -7.65
N PHE A 36 0.88 -0.45 -7.57
CA PHE A 36 1.25 0.90 -7.98
C PHE A 36 1.74 0.84 -9.42
N GLN A 37 1.00 1.46 -10.34
CA GLN A 37 1.37 1.54 -11.75
C GLN A 37 2.30 2.73 -11.97
N ASN A 38 3.50 2.48 -12.53
CA ASN A 38 4.52 3.50 -12.77
C ASN A 38 4.72 4.47 -11.57
N PRO A 39 4.98 3.98 -10.35
CA PRO A 39 5.11 4.82 -9.17
C PRO A 39 6.28 5.80 -9.29
N ALA A 40 6.12 6.98 -8.69
CA ALA A 40 7.12 8.04 -8.74
C ALA A 40 8.45 7.61 -8.11
N ILE A 41 8.42 6.67 -7.16
CA ILE A 41 9.63 6.11 -6.55
C ILE A 41 10.62 5.52 -7.56
N PHE A 42 10.17 5.05 -8.73
CA PHE A 42 11.08 4.51 -9.75
C PHE A 42 12.01 5.56 -10.33
N GLU A 43 11.53 6.79 -10.49
CA GLU A 43 12.35 7.89 -10.99
C GLU A 43 13.29 8.43 -9.90
N ALA A 44 12.89 8.26 -8.63
CA ALA A 44 13.59 8.85 -7.50
C ALA A 44 14.53 7.89 -6.76
N SER A 45 14.48 6.57 -7.03
CA SER A 45 15.21 5.56 -6.25
C SER A 45 16.73 5.70 -6.30
N SER A 46 17.30 6.24 -7.39
CA SER A 46 18.75 6.47 -7.46
C SER A 46 19.26 7.57 -6.54
N GLU A 47 18.39 8.50 -6.13
CA GLU A 47 18.74 9.66 -5.30
C GLU A 47 18.21 9.54 -3.87
N LEU A 48 17.06 8.87 -3.68
CA LEU A 48 16.34 8.83 -2.41
C LEU A 48 16.57 7.55 -1.59
N GLY A 49 17.17 6.52 -2.19
CA GLY A 49 17.54 5.26 -1.52
C GLY A 49 16.72 4.05 -1.98
N ASP A 50 17.01 2.91 -1.35
CA ASP A 50 16.40 1.63 -1.72
C ASP A 50 14.98 1.48 -1.18
N ILE A 51 14.13 0.79 -1.95
CA ILE A 51 12.79 0.38 -1.52
C ILE A 51 12.96 -0.70 -0.44
N THR A 52 12.60 -0.37 0.81
CA THR A 52 12.77 -1.26 1.97
C THR A 52 11.47 -1.90 2.43
N GLY A 53 10.33 -1.36 2.00
CA GLY A 53 9.00 -1.83 2.38
C GLY A 53 7.93 -0.85 1.90
N LEU A 54 6.71 -1.07 2.33
CA LEU A 54 5.62 -0.10 2.26
C LEU A 54 5.26 0.31 3.69
N TYR A 55 5.27 1.61 3.96
CA TYR A 55 4.83 2.22 5.21
C TYR A 55 3.51 2.96 4.93
N MET A 56 2.49 2.63 5.70
CA MET A 56 1.15 3.20 5.63
C MET A 56 0.93 3.98 6.93
N ASN A 57 0.99 5.30 6.84
CA ASN A 57 1.00 6.20 8.00
C ASN A 57 -0.34 6.92 8.13
N ASP A 58 -0.89 6.98 9.34
CA ASP A 58 -2.01 7.85 9.71
C ASP A 58 -1.84 8.36 11.16
N ASP A 59 -2.90 8.94 11.72
CA ASP A 59 -2.96 9.42 13.10
C ASP A 59 -2.85 8.32 14.17
N GLU A 60 -3.15 7.07 13.83
CA GLU A 60 -3.04 5.90 14.70
C GLU A 60 -1.66 5.22 14.63
N GLY A 61 -0.75 5.75 13.82
CA GLY A 61 0.63 5.28 13.67
C GLY A 61 0.89 4.62 12.31
N THR A 62 1.85 3.68 12.29
CA THR A 62 2.35 3.08 11.04
C THR A 62 1.98 1.61 10.93
N ILE A 63 1.34 1.24 9.83
CA ILE A 63 1.25 -0.15 9.35
C ILE A 63 2.39 -0.35 8.35
N GLN A 64 3.10 -1.48 8.40
CA GLN A 64 4.21 -1.72 7.48
C GLN A 64 4.26 -3.15 6.95
N THR A 65 4.82 -3.32 5.76
CA THR A 65 5.17 -4.62 5.18
C THR A 65 6.46 -4.54 4.39
N VAL A 66 7.19 -5.65 4.33
CA VAL A 66 8.41 -5.81 3.52
C VAL A 66 8.18 -6.67 2.27
N ASP A 67 6.97 -7.21 2.10
CA ASP A 67 6.61 -8.01 0.91
C ASP A 67 6.27 -7.06 -0.24
N VAL A 68 7.33 -6.55 -0.87
CA VAL A 68 7.32 -5.58 -1.96
C VAL A 68 8.08 -6.17 -3.16
N GLN A 69 7.47 -6.11 -4.34
CA GLN A 69 8.04 -6.65 -5.58
C GLN A 69 7.93 -5.63 -6.70
N ALA A 70 9.08 -5.16 -7.21
CA ALA A 70 9.14 -4.41 -8.45
C ALA A 70 9.01 -5.36 -9.66
N LYS A 71 8.19 -5.00 -10.63
CA LYS A 71 8.03 -5.71 -11.90
C LYS A 71 8.60 -4.86 -13.03
N PHE A 72 9.28 -5.53 -13.95
CA PHE A 72 9.89 -4.93 -15.13
C PHE A 72 9.31 -5.58 -16.39
N VAL A 73 9.01 -4.76 -17.40
CA VAL A 73 8.56 -5.21 -18.72
C VAL A 73 9.57 -4.71 -19.75
N ASN A 74 10.18 -5.63 -20.51
CA ASN A 74 11.21 -5.32 -21.51
C ASN A 74 12.39 -4.48 -20.95
N GLY A 75 12.79 -4.74 -19.71
CA GLY A 75 13.91 -4.05 -19.06
C GLY A 75 13.58 -2.65 -18.53
N ARG A 76 12.32 -2.20 -18.60
CA ARG A 76 11.85 -0.95 -17.98
C ARG A 76 11.01 -1.24 -16.74
N PRO A 77 11.13 -0.43 -15.67
CA PRO A 77 10.25 -0.56 -14.51
C PRO A 77 8.80 -0.29 -14.93
N ASP A 78 7.87 -1.10 -14.44
CA ASP A 78 6.46 -1.09 -14.84
C ASP A 78 5.54 -0.82 -13.64
N LYS A 79 5.64 -1.64 -12.61
CA LYS A 79 4.79 -1.54 -11.41
C LYS A 79 5.47 -2.06 -10.16
N ILE A 80 4.95 -1.65 -9.01
CA ILE A 80 5.27 -2.27 -7.72
C ILE A 80 4.04 -2.98 -7.20
N GLU A 81 4.20 -4.25 -6.87
CA GLU A 81 3.18 -5.06 -6.19
C GLU A 81 3.58 -5.22 -4.72
N VAL A 82 2.67 -4.87 -3.81
CA VAL A 82 2.87 -5.00 -2.37
C VAL A 82 1.82 -5.91 -1.78
N LYS A 83 2.22 -6.74 -0.83
CA LYS A 83 1.30 -7.60 -0.07
C LYS A 83 1.39 -7.30 1.43
N TYR A 84 0.24 -7.09 2.05
CA TYR A 84 0.12 -6.99 3.50
C TYR A 84 -0.79 -8.12 4.01
N VAL A 85 -0.25 -8.99 4.85
CA VAL A 85 -0.96 -10.13 5.44
C VAL A 85 -1.42 -9.76 6.84
N MET A 86 -2.73 -9.81 7.05
CA MET A 86 -3.37 -9.61 8.35
C MET A 86 -3.67 -10.96 8.98
N ARG A 87 -3.21 -11.20 10.21
CA ARG A 87 -3.30 -12.47 10.94
C ARG A 87 -4.27 -12.42 12.11
N SER A 88 -4.92 -11.29 12.34
CA SER A 88 -5.91 -11.11 13.39
C SER A 88 -7.02 -10.15 12.96
N SER A 89 -8.16 -10.21 13.65
CA SER A 89 -9.24 -9.22 13.49
C SER A 89 -8.79 -7.82 13.87
N PHE A 90 -7.90 -7.67 14.85
CA PHE A 90 -7.34 -6.39 15.25
C PHE A 90 -6.55 -5.73 14.11
N GLU A 91 -5.68 -6.48 13.43
CA GLU A 91 -4.93 -5.98 12.26
C GLU A 91 -5.87 -5.63 11.11
N TRP A 92 -6.92 -6.42 10.90
CA TRP A 92 -7.95 -6.14 9.91
C TRP A 92 -8.67 -4.82 10.20
N ASP A 93 -9.18 -4.63 11.40
CA ASP A 93 -9.90 -3.42 11.79
C ASP A 93 -8.98 -2.18 11.77
N ARG A 94 -7.71 -2.36 12.13
CA ARG A 94 -6.69 -1.31 12.02
C ARG A 94 -6.41 -0.93 10.57
N PHE A 95 -6.33 -1.93 9.68
CA PHE A 95 -6.13 -1.73 8.25
C PHE A 95 -7.31 -1.03 7.58
N MET A 96 -8.54 -1.46 7.91
CA MET A 96 -9.76 -0.86 7.35
C MET A 96 -9.88 0.63 7.72
N ARG A 97 -9.56 1.00 8.97
CA ARG A 97 -9.54 2.41 9.40
C ARG A 97 -8.50 3.25 8.65
N PHE A 98 -7.32 2.70 8.41
CA PHE A 98 -6.31 3.36 7.57
C PHE A 98 -6.84 3.57 6.15
N MET A 99 -7.38 2.53 5.52
CA MET A 99 -7.89 2.61 4.15
C MET A 99 -9.07 3.57 3.98
N GLU A 100 -9.94 3.67 5.00
CA GLU A 100 -11.05 4.61 5.02
C GLU A 100 -10.54 6.06 5.02
N ARG A 101 -9.60 6.39 5.93
CA ARG A 101 -8.95 7.72 5.97
C ARG A 101 -8.19 8.02 4.67
N TYR A 102 -7.43 7.05 4.16
CA TYR A 102 -6.68 7.21 2.91
C TYR A 102 -7.59 7.45 1.71
N ALA A 103 -8.70 6.73 1.63
CA ALA A 103 -9.69 6.96 0.58
C ALA A 103 -10.31 8.36 0.68
N GLU A 104 -10.63 8.83 1.89
CA GLU A 104 -11.15 10.18 2.14
C GLU A 104 -10.14 11.27 1.75
N ASP A 105 -8.90 11.17 2.24
CA ASP A 105 -7.82 12.14 1.98
C ASP A 105 -7.46 12.24 0.50
N LYS A 106 -7.56 11.12 -0.25
CA LYS A 106 -7.23 11.06 -1.68
C LYS A 106 -8.47 11.18 -2.58
N GLY A 107 -9.66 11.39 -2.01
CA GLY A 107 -10.90 11.52 -2.77
C GLY A 107 -11.30 10.27 -3.57
N LEU A 108 -10.85 9.09 -3.13
CA LEU A 108 -11.12 7.82 -3.79
C LEU A 108 -12.49 7.32 -3.35
N GLY A 109 -13.51 7.54 -4.18
CA GLY A 109 -14.80 6.89 -3.98
C GLY A 109 -14.63 5.37 -4.06
N PHE A 110 -15.09 4.63 -3.04
CA PHE A 110 -15.09 3.17 -3.06
C PHE A 110 -15.85 2.64 -4.28
N GLN A 111 -15.13 2.27 -5.35
CA GLN A 111 -15.71 1.46 -6.41
C GLN A 111 -15.73 0.01 -5.92
N LYS A 112 -16.87 -0.39 -5.35
CA LYS A 112 -17.14 -1.78 -5.03
C LYS A 112 -17.30 -2.54 -6.35
N SER A 113 -16.23 -3.17 -6.83
CA SER A 113 -16.30 -4.08 -7.97
C SER A 113 -17.26 -5.22 -7.62
N GLY A 114 -18.36 -5.33 -8.38
CA GLY A 114 -19.39 -6.35 -8.24
C GLY A 114 -18.98 -7.73 -8.75
#